data_AF-A0A5K0YTJ7-F1
#
_entry.id   AF-A0A5K0YTJ7-F1
#
_cell.length_a   1.000
_cell.length_b   1.000
_cell.length_c   1.000
_cell.angle_alpha   90.00
_cell.angle_beta   90.00
_cell.angle_gamma   90.00
#
_symmetry.space_group_name_H-M   'P 1'
#
loop_
_entity.id
_entity.type
_entity.pdbx_description
1 polymer ?
#
loop_
_entity_poly.entity_id
_entity_poly.type
_entity_poly.pdbx_seq_one_letter_code
_entity_poly.pdbx_strand_id
1 'polypeptide(L)' 'TSNGDVFRHTHDELDWEFLGNIKGEEWRVQTNVYGNGSTGHGREERYLLWFDPTKEFHRYSILWTSKTI' A
#
# COMPACT_ATOMS: atom_id res chain seq x y z
N THR A 1 -2.88 -14.36 -4.98
CA THR A 1 -2.01 -13.90 -6.07
C THR A 1 -2.24 -12.41 -6.22
N SER A 2 -1.19 -11.59 -6.17
CA SER A 2 -1.27 -10.14 -6.41
C SER A 2 -1.57 -9.85 -7.88
N ASN A 3 -1.99 -8.62 -8.20
CA ASN A 3 -2.12 -8.14 -9.56
C ASN A 3 -0.80 -8.33 -10.35
N GLY A 4 0.34 -8.07 -9.71
CA GLY A 4 1.66 -8.33 -10.26
C GLY A 4 1.95 -9.81 -10.58
N ASP A 5 1.35 -10.77 -9.88
CA ASP A 5 1.54 -12.19 -10.21
C ASP A 5 0.83 -12.58 -11.51
N VAL A 6 -0.34 -11.98 -11.74
CA VAL A 6 -1.23 -12.28 -12.88
C VAL A 6 -0.81 -11.50 -14.12
N PHE A 7 -0.39 -10.24 -13.94
CA PHE A 7 -0.06 -9.30 -15.02
C PHE A 7 1.35 -8.75 -14.89
N ARG A 8 2.34 -9.63 -14.75
CA ARG A 8 3.76 -9.32 -14.43
C ARG A 8 4.40 -8.12 -15.13
N HIS A 9 3.96 -7.81 -16.35
CA HIS A 9 4.56 -6.76 -17.19
C HIS A 9 3.58 -5.67 -17.62
N THR A 10 2.30 -5.78 -17.26
CA THR A 10 1.25 -4.92 -17.82
C THR A 10 0.18 -4.60 -16.77
N HIS A 11 0.61 -4.18 -15.58
CA HIS A 11 -0.29 -3.71 -14.53
C HIS A 11 0.10 -2.33 -14.04
N ASP A 12 -0.94 -1.60 -13.62
CA ASP A 12 -0.84 -0.52 -12.67
C ASP A 12 -1.40 -1.04 -11.34
N GLU A 13 -0.84 -0.63 -10.21
CA GLU A 13 -1.22 -1.10 -8.87
C GLU A 13 -1.01 0.03 -7.85
N LEU A 14 -1.96 0.17 -6.93
CA LEU A 14 -1.93 1.13 -5.82
C LEU A 14 -2.11 0.35 -4.53
N ASP A 15 -1.11 0.40 -3.67
CA ASP A 15 -1.05 -0.43 -2.49
C ASP A 15 -1.28 0.37 -1.21
N TRP A 16 -2.06 -0.23 -0.32
CA TRP A 16 -2.11 0.10 1.10
C TRP A 16 -1.86 -1.19 1.88
N GLU A 17 -0.67 -1.30 2.46
CA GLU A 17 -0.21 -2.54 3.09
C GLU A 17 0.09 -2.31 4.57
N PHE A 18 -0.56 -3.07 5.45
CA PHE A 18 -0.08 -3.21 6.81
C PHE A 18 1.17 -4.08 6.80
N LEU A 19 2.29 -3.51 7.22
CA LEU A 19 3.50 -4.31 7.41
C LEU A 19 3.32 -5.13 8.69
N GLY A 20 3.65 -6.42 8.62
CA GLY A 20 3.56 -7.33 9.77
C GLY A 20 4.25 -6.74 11.00
N ASN A 21 3.65 -6.95 12.17
CA ASN A 21 4.09 -6.34 13.41
C ASN A 21 4.63 -7.37 14.42
N ILE A 22 5.58 -6.96 15.25
CA ILE A 22 6.00 -7.69 16.44
C ILE A 22 5.12 -7.21 17.60
N LYS A 23 4.62 -8.14 18.44
CA LYS A 23 3.75 -7.79 19.56
C LYS A 23 4.42 -6.74 20.47
N GLY A 24 3.79 -5.58 20.61
CA GLY A 24 4.27 -4.46 21.44
C GLY A 24 4.96 -3.34 20.66
N GLU A 25 5.26 -3.54 19.38
CA GLU A 25 5.83 -2.51 18.50
C GLU A 25 4.74 -1.71 17.79
N GLU A 26 5.10 -0.53 17.30
CA GLU A 26 4.20 0.37 16.57
C GLU A 26 3.87 -0.18 15.17
N TRP A 27 2.60 -0.03 14.76
CA TRP A 27 2.15 -0.46 13.44
C TRP A 27 2.65 0.47 12.34
N ARG A 28 3.08 -0.15 11.25
CA ARG A 28 3.52 0.54 10.04
C ARG A 28 2.59 0.21 8.89
N VAL A 29 2.34 1.22 8.07
CA VAL A 29 1.71 1.07 6.77
C VAL A 29 2.73 1.42 5.70
N GLN A 30 2.69 0.68 4.60
CA GLN A 30 3.37 1.00 3.36
C GLN A 30 2.34 1.42 2.31
N THR A 31 2.64 2.48 1.57
CA THR A 31 1.94 2.83 0.33
C THR A 31 2.86 2.61 -0.85
N ASN A 32 2.30 2.19 -1.98
CA ASN A 32 3.07 1.98 -3.21
C ASN A 32 2.28 2.37 -4.46
N VAL A 33 2.99 2.72 -5.53
CA VAL A 33 2.43 3.03 -6.84
C VAL A 33 3.26 2.36 -7.94
N TYR A 34 2.67 1.37 -8.59
CA TYR A 34 3.12 0.80 -9.85
C TYR A 34 2.31 1.39 -11.00
N GLY A 35 3.00 1.69 -12.09
CA GLY A 35 2.34 2.06 -13.33
C GLY A 35 3.21 2.81 -14.31
N ASN A 36 2.61 3.18 -15.44
CA ASN A 36 3.32 3.71 -16.62
C ASN A 36 4.46 2.77 -17.07
N GLY A 37 4.19 1.46 -17.05
CA GLY A 37 5.15 0.41 -17.40
C GLY A 37 6.17 0.05 -16.31
N SER A 38 6.15 0.72 -15.15
CA SER A 38 6.95 0.29 -14.00
C SER A 38 6.24 -0.81 -13.23
N THR A 39 6.62 -2.07 -13.49
CA THR A 39 6.05 -3.25 -12.82
C THR A 39 7.04 -4.02 -11.94
N GLY A 40 8.34 -3.67 -12.00
CA GLY A 40 9.39 -4.32 -11.22
C GLY A 40 9.89 -3.51 -10.02
N HIS A 41 9.62 -2.20 -10.01
CA HIS A 41 10.02 -1.28 -8.95
C HIS A 41 8.86 -0.33 -8.63
N GLY A 42 8.47 -0.30 -7.36
CA GLY A 42 7.46 0.59 -6.84
C GLY A 42 8.03 1.95 -6.43
N ARG A 43 7.16 2.77 -5.84
CA ARG A 43 7.44 4.02 -5.15
C ARG A 43 7.00 3.88 -3.69
N GLU A 44 7.72 3.08 -2.93
CA GLU A 44 7.34 2.75 -1.56
C GLU A 44 7.54 3.92 -0.60
N GLU A 45 6.52 4.22 0.20
CA GLU A 45 6.62 5.09 1.38
C GLU A 45 6.10 4.38 2.62
N ARG A 46 6.67 4.67 3.80
CA ARG A 46 6.34 3.98 5.06
C ARG A 46 6.03 4.96 6.17
N TYR A 47 4.93 4.69 6.87
CA TYR A 47 4.38 5.57 7.90
C TYR A 47 4.08 4.78 9.19
N LEU A 48 4.32 5.41 10.34
CA LEU A 48 3.78 4.95 11.62
C LEU A 48 2.34 5.43 11.75
N LEU A 49 1.47 4.59 12.30
CA LEU A 49 0.12 5.00 12.66
C LEU A 49 0.12 5.64 14.05
N TRP A 50 -0.54 6.79 14.18
CA TRP A 50 -0.71 7.48 15.47
C TRP A 50 -1.76 6.81 16.39
N PHE A 51 -2.25 5.65 15.99
CA PHE A 51 -3.24 4.84 16.70
C PHE A 51 -2.91 3.35 16.53
N ASP A 52 -3.49 2.51 17.38
CA ASP A 52 -3.40 1.06 17.25
C ASP A 52 -4.52 0.55 16.31
N PRO A 53 -4.22 0.18 15.06
CA PRO A 53 -5.23 -0.25 14.08
C PRO A 53 -5.91 -1.58 14.43
N THR A 54 -5.49 -2.26 15.51
CA THR A 54 -6.10 -3.53 15.95
C THR A 54 -7.21 -3.34 16.98
N LYS A 55 -7.31 -2.16 17.59
CA LYS A 55 -8.28 -1.91 18.66
C LYS A 55 -9.67 -1.57 18.14
N GLU A 56 -9.74 -0.86 17.02
CA GLU A 56 -10.99 -0.42 16.41
C GLU A 56 -10.88 -0.44 14.88
N PHE A 57 -12.02 -0.37 14.20
CA PHE A 57 -12.03 -0.23 12.75
C PHE A 57 -11.76 1.21 12.35
N HIS A 58 -10.88 1.40 11.36
CA HIS A 58 -10.57 2.69 10.78
C HIS A 58 -10.86 2.69 9.28
N ARG A 59 -11.13 3.88 8.74
CA ARG A 59 -11.37 4.04 7.30
C ARG A 59 -10.08 4.34 6.57
N TYR A 60 -9.74 3.47 5.63
CA TYR A 60 -8.65 3.65 4.68
C TYR A 60 -9.26 3.83 3.29
N SER A 61 -8.73 4.76 2.50
CA SER A 61 -9.32 5.10 1.20
C SER A 61 -8.23 5.62 0.28
N ILE A 62 -8.32 5.26 -0.99
CA ILE A 62 -7.50 5.81 -2.07
C ILE A 62 -8.44 6.63 -2.96
N LEU A 63 -8.13 7.90 -3.15
CA LEU A 63 -8.82 8.76 -4.12
C LEU A 63 -7.96 8.84 -5.37
N TRP A 64 -8.35 8.11 -6.41
CA TRP A 64 -7.66 8.16 -7.70
C TRP A 64 -8.48 8.97 -8.71
N THR A 65 -7.83 9.96 -9.33
CA THR A 65 -8.41 10.78 -10.38
C THR A 65 -7.50 10.82 -11.61
N SER A 66 -7.96 11.40 -12.71
CA SER A 66 -7.13 11.61 -13.89
C SER A 66 -5.97 12.60 -13.70
N LYS A 67 -5.94 13.35 -12.59
CA LYS A 67 -4.92 14.37 -12.31
C LYS A 67 -3.99 14.00 -11.18
N THR A 68 -4.50 13.28 -10.18
CA THR A 68 -3.80 13.04 -8.92
C THR A 68 -4.20 11.70 -8.32
N ILE A 69 -3.27 11.20 -7.53
CA ILE A 69 -3.43 10.18 -6.50
C ILE A 69 -2.94 10.83 -5.21
#